data_AF-A0A0R3NGG1-F1
#
_entry.id   AF-A0A0R3NGG1-F1
#
_cell.length_a   1.000
_cell.length_b   1.000
_cell.length_c   1.000
_cell.angle_alpha   90.00
_cell.angle_beta   90.00
_cell.angle_gamma   90.00
#
_symmetry.space_group_name_H-M   'P 1'
#
loop_
_entity.id
_entity.type
_entity.pdbx_description
1 polymer ?
#
loop_
_entity_poly.entity_id
_entity_poly.type
_entity_poly.pdbx_seq_one_letter_code
_entity_poly.pdbx_strand_id
1 'polypeptide(L)'
;MNRLAGLVLAFAASLAAIPSPAAAQDKSLTIFAAASMKNALDEIDAAYAVKTAAKITVSYAASSALARQIEQGAPADVFISADTDWMDYAIGKKTINEPSRVNLLGNSIVLIAPKDSKIDNVNIGPGFDLAKLASDGRIATGDVKSVPAGKYAKAALEKLGAWQAAEPKFAMAVDVRAALTLVARGEAALGIVYSTDAKVEPGVKIVGAFPADSHSAIIYPVAATTTAKPEASNYLAFLRSTAAKAIFEKYGFKFLVSPST
;
A
#
# COMPACT_ATOMS: atom_id res chain seq x y z
N MET A 1 83.68 -1.49 -39.29
CA MET A 1 83.32 -2.92 -39.16
C MET A 1 82.84 -3.17 -37.75
N ASN A 2 81.59 -3.62 -37.58
CA ASN A 2 80.99 -4.36 -36.44
C ASN A 2 81.08 -3.76 -35.01
N ARG A 3 80.11 -3.82 -34.10
CA ARG A 3 78.74 -4.38 -34.02
C ARG A 3 78.17 -3.95 -32.65
N LEU A 4 76.85 -3.71 -32.63
CA LEU A 4 75.82 -4.01 -31.61
C LEU A 4 76.03 -3.80 -30.09
N ALA A 5 74.95 -3.23 -29.53
CA ALA A 5 74.25 -3.59 -28.28
C ALA A 5 74.99 -3.35 -26.95
N GLY A 6 74.44 -2.72 -25.91
CA GLY A 6 73.07 -2.39 -25.56
C GLY A 6 72.98 -2.57 -24.03
N LEU A 7 72.41 -1.61 -23.29
CA LEU A 7 71.83 -1.94 -21.98
C LEU A 7 70.76 -0.92 -21.60
N VAL A 8 69.59 -1.48 -21.33
CA VAL A 8 68.31 -0.85 -21.07
C VAL A 8 68.27 -0.30 -19.65
N LEU A 9 67.81 0.94 -19.50
CA LEU A 9 67.46 1.57 -18.23
C LEU A 9 66.25 0.83 -17.63
N ALA A 10 66.45 0.11 -16.52
CA ALA A 10 65.36 -0.46 -15.73
C ALA A 10 64.77 0.63 -14.81
N PHE A 11 63.71 1.31 -15.28
CA PHE A 11 62.88 2.17 -14.44
C PHE A 11 61.80 1.32 -13.79
N ALA A 12 62.02 0.88 -12.54
CA ALA A 12 61.03 0.17 -11.76
C ALA A 12 59.91 1.14 -11.36
N ALA A 13 58.84 1.18 -12.16
CA ALA A 13 57.62 1.90 -11.82
C ALA A 13 56.86 1.12 -10.73
N SER A 14 56.98 1.57 -9.48
CA SER A 14 56.12 1.17 -8.38
C SER A 14 54.69 1.64 -8.64
N LEU A 15 53.87 0.75 -9.19
CA LEU A 15 52.45 0.97 -9.41
C LEU A 15 51.75 0.97 -8.03
N ALA A 16 51.59 2.15 -7.44
CA ALA A 16 50.76 2.32 -6.25
C ALA A 16 49.31 1.97 -6.62
N ALA A 17 48.80 0.89 -6.04
CA ALA A 17 47.40 0.51 -6.16
C ALA A 17 46.54 1.61 -5.51
N ILE A 18 45.90 2.43 -6.35
CA ILE A 18 44.90 3.39 -5.91
C ILE A 18 43.69 2.56 -5.44
N PRO A 19 43.29 2.63 -4.16
CA PRO A 19 42.07 1.97 -3.72
C PRO A 19 40.89 2.62 -4.45
N SER A 20 40.28 1.88 -5.38
CA SER A 20 39.00 2.27 -5.97
C SER A 20 37.99 2.47 -4.83
N PRO A 21 37.32 3.63 -4.73
CA PRO A 21 36.24 3.78 -3.77
C PRO A 21 35.20 2.71 -4.11
N ALA A 22 34.92 1.81 -3.17
CA ALA A 22 33.79 0.92 -3.26
C ALA A 22 32.58 1.78 -3.61
N ALA A 23 31.97 1.55 -4.78
CA ALA A 23 30.79 2.27 -5.20
C ALA A 23 29.78 2.17 -4.05
N ALA A 24 29.48 3.30 -3.41
CA ALA A 24 28.43 3.36 -2.41
C ALA A 24 27.16 2.93 -3.11
N GLN A 25 26.76 1.68 -2.86
CA GLN A 25 25.58 1.06 -3.44
C GLN A 25 24.42 2.01 -3.18
N ASP A 26 23.78 2.52 -4.23
CA ASP A 26 22.69 3.49 -4.12
C ASP A 26 21.52 2.80 -3.39
N LYS A 27 21.46 2.98 -2.06
CA LYS A 27 20.47 2.36 -1.17
C LYS A 27 19.11 3.04 -1.29
N SER A 28 18.70 3.41 -2.50
CA SER A 28 17.40 3.99 -2.76
C SER A 28 16.40 2.90 -3.13
N LEU A 29 15.20 2.94 -2.55
CA LEU A 29 14.09 2.07 -2.95
C LEU A 29 12.86 2.90 -3.31
N THR A 30 12.20 2.53 -4.38
CA THR A 30 10.91 3.07 -4.81
C THR A 30 9.81 2.10 -4.42
N ILE A 31 8.90 2.51 -3.55
CA ILE A 31 7.80 1.67 -3.07
C ILE A 31 6.49 2.19 -3.67
N PHE A 32 5.73 1.30 -4.30
CA PHE A 32 4.37 1.59 -4.74
C PHE A 32 3.42 0.95 -3.75
N ALA A 33 2.71 1.74 -2.96
CA ALA A 33 1.87 1.25 -1.87
C ALA A 33 0.45 1.79 -1.93
N ALA A 34 -0.51 0.92 -1.62
CA ALA A 34 -1.91 1.30 -1.49
C ALA A 34 -2.06 2.51 -0.55
N ALA A 35 -2.87 3.49 -0.96
CA ALA A 35 -3.05 4.75 -0.23
C ALA A 35 -3.42 4.58 1.26
N SER A 36 -4.15 3.51 1.61
CA SER A 36 -4.52 3.23 3.00
C SER A 36 -3.35 2.91 3.93
N MET A 37 -2.18 2.57 3.39
CA MET A 37 -1.00 2.25 4.17
C MET A 37 -0.19 3.47 4.61
N LYS A 38 -0.50 4.66 4.07
CA LYS A 38 0.40 5.82 4.15
C LYS A 38 0.99 6.08 5.53
N ASN A 39 0.16 6.26 6.55
CA ASN A 39 0.67 6.60 7.88
C ASN A 39 1.51 5.48 8.51
N ALA A 40 1.12 4.22 8.33
CA ALA A 40 1.87 3.09 8.86
C ALA A 40 3.20 2.90 8.14
N LEU A 41 3.18 3.00 6.80
CA LEU A 41 4.36 2.80 5.98
C LEU A 41 5.36 3.96 6.13
N ASP A 42 4.90 5.20 6.29
CA ASP A 42 5.78 6.34 6.57
C ASP A 42 6.55 6.13 7.91
N GLU A 43 5.92 5.57 8.95
CA GLU A 43 6.61 5.26 10.23
C GLU A 43 7.55 4.06 10.09
N ILE A 44 7.15 3.03 9.33
CA ILE A 44 8.00 1.89 8.97
C ILE A 44 9.26 2.34 8.24
N ASP A 45 9.12 3.22 7.25
CA ASP A 45 10.21 3.71 6.42
C ASP A 45 11.19 4.56 7.22
N ALA A 46 10.68 5.39 8.14
CA ALA A 46 11.51 6.12 9.08
C ALA A 46 12.34 5.16 9.96
N ALA A 47 11.70 4.11 10.51
CA ALA A 47 12.40 3.12 11.33
C ALA A 47 13.44 2.32 10.51
N TYR A 48 13.11 1.97 9.25
CA TYR A 48 14.03 1.27 8.35
C TYR A 48 15.24 2.14 7.96
N ALA A 49 15.00 3.43 7.67
CA ALA A 49 16.05 4.37 7.30
C ALA A 49 17.04 4.60 8.45
N VAL A 50 16.57 4.67 9.71
CA VAL A 50 17.46 4.77 10.89
C VAL A 50 18.41 3.57 10.99
N LYS A 51 17.93 2.36 10.65
CA LYS A 51 18.74 1.13 10.77
C LYS A 51 19.72 0.94 9.61
N THR A 52 19.38 1.40 8.40
CA THR A 52 20.08 0.99 7.17
C THR A 52 20.75 2.14 6.42
N ALA A 53 20.39 3.39 6.76
CA ALA A 53 20.67 4.59 5.97
C ALA A 53 20.13 4.52 4.52
N ALA A 54 19.10 3.69 4.27
CA ALA A 54 18.44 3.62 2.97
C ALA A 54 17.53 4.84 2.73
N LYS A 55 17.45 5.28 1.48
CA LYS A 55 16.53 6.33 1.04
C LYS A 55 15.27 5.70 0.46
N ILE A 56 14.16 5.79 1.17
CA ILE A 56 12.89 5.25 0.70
C ILE A 56 12.06 6.38 0.05
N THR A 57 11.56 6.12 -1.14
CA THR A 57 10.58 7.00 -1.82
C THR A 57 9.32 6.20 -2.05
N VAL A 58 8.18 6.72 -1.58
CA VAL A 58 6.90 6.02 -1.71
C VAL A 58 5.94 6.78 -2.60
N SER A 59 5.35 6.08 -3.56
CA SER A 59 4.20 6.54 -4.32
C SER A 59 2.94 5.88 -3.76
N TYR A 60 2.03 6.72 -3.24
CA TYR A 60 0.74 6.28 -2.72
C TYR A 60 -0.36 6.57 -3.73
N ALA A 61 -1.16 5.56 -4.07
CA ALA A 61 -2.38 5.68 -4.86
C ALA A 61 -3.26 4.45 -4.65
N ALA A 62 -4.38 4.35 -5.38
CA ALA A 62 -5.10 3.08 -5.47
C ALA A 62 -4.20 1.98 -6.06
N SER A 63 -4.30 0.77 -5.50
CA SER A 63 -3.53 -0.39 -5.98
C SER A 63 -3.75 -0.67 -7.47
N SER A 64 -4.94 -0.36 -7.98
CA SER A 64 -5.29 -0.42 -9.40
C SER A 64 -4.42 0.48 -10.27
N ALA A 65 -4.25 1.74 -9.87
CA ALA A 65 -3.42 2.70 -10.59
C ALA A 65 -1.94 2.28 -10.54
N LEU A 66 -1.47 1.89 -9.36
CA LEU A 66 -0.08 1.47 -9.14
C LEU A 66 0.27 0.21 -9.96
N ALA A 67 -0.58 -0.81 -9.96
CA ALA A 67 -0.36 -2.03 -10.73
C ALA A 67 -0.30 -1.74 -12.24
N ARG A 68 -1.16 -0.85 -12.76
CA ARG A 68 -1.12 -0.41 -14.16
C ARG A 68 0.14 0.40 -14.49
N GLN A 69 0.60 1.25 -13.57
CA GLN A 69 1.85 1.98 -13.74
C GLN A 69 3.05 1.02 -13.79
N ILE A 70 3.08 0.00 -12.93
CA ILE A 70 4.12 -1.04 -12.94
C ILE A 70 4.09 -1.82 -14.26
N GLU A 71 2.91 -2.22 -14.74
CA GLU A 71 2.73 -2.82 -16.07
C GLU A 71 3.29 -1.93 -17.19
N GLN A 72 3.12 -0.61 -17.07
CA GLN A 72 3.61 0.38 -18.02
C GLN A 72 5.11 0.70 -17.86
N GLY A 73 5.82 0.01 -16.96
CA GLY A 73 7.26 0.15 -16.79
C GLY A 73 7.70 1.16 -15.72
N ALA A 74 6.80 1.59 -14.83
CA ALA A 74 7.21 2.41 -13.68
C ALA A 74 8.23 1.65 -12.81
N PRO A 75 9.35 2.29 -12.39
CA PRO A 75 10.47 1.63 -11.73
C PRO A 75 10.23 1.47 -10.22
N ALA A 76 9.16 0.77 -9.84
CA ALA A 76 8.93 0.38 -8.45
C ALA A 76 9.81 -0.83 -8.10
N ASP A 77 10.41 -0.82 -6.92
CA ASP A 77 11.15 -1.96 -6.35
C ASP A 77 10.20 -2.90 -5.59
N VAL A 78 9.21 -2.35 -4.89
CA VAL A 78 8.23 -3.11 -4.11
C VAL A 78 6.83 -2.61 -4.42
N PHE A 79 5.90 -3.54 -4.59
CA PHE A 79 4.48 -3.28 -4.72
C PHE A 79 3.73 -3.79 -3.48
N ILE A 80 2.86 -2.95 -2.93
CA ILE A 80 1.95 -3.31 -1.86
C ILE A 80 0.51 -2.98 -2.26
N SER A 81 -0.27 -4.03 -2.51
CA SER A 81 -1.68 -3.92 -2.86
C SER A 81 -2.57 -3.93 -1.61
N ALA A 82 -3.79 -3.41 -1.72
CA ALA A 82 -4.84 -3.54 -0.70
C ALA A 82 -5.83 -4.69 -0.98
N ASP A 83 -5.62 -5.44 -2.06
CA ASP A 83 -6.28 -6.71 -2.36
C ASP A 83 -5.32 -7.70 -3.04
N THR A 84 -5.72 -8.97 -3.10
CA THR A 84 -4.98 -10.01 -3.83
C THR A 84 -5.10 -9.82 -5.34
N ASP A 85 -6.25 -9.38 -5.84
CA ASP A 85 -6.55 -9.32 -7.27
C ASP A 85 -5.57 -8.42 -8.05
N TRP A 86 -5.16 -7.27 -7.50
CA TRP A 86 -4.18 -6.41 -8.17
C TRP A 86 -2.73 -6.92 -8.06
N MET A 87 -2.41 -7.69 -7.02
CA MET A 87 -1.14 -8.41 -6.97
C MET A 87 -1.14 -9.55 -8.01
N ASP A 88 -2.24 -10.30 -8.10
CA ASP A 88 -2.43 -11.38 -9.07
C ASP A 88 -2.42 -10.85 -10.50
N TYR A 89 -3.02 -9.67 -10.74
CA TYR A 89 -2.91 -8.94 -12.00
C TYR A 89 -1.45 -8.66 -12.35
N ALA A 90 -0.68 -8.07 -11.43
CA ALA A 90 0.72 -7.70 -11.66
C ALA A 90 1.61 -8.94 -11.88
N ILE A 91 1.33 -10.05 -11.19
CA ILE A 91 1.93 -11.38 -11.44
C ILE A 91 1.57 -11.88 -12.85
N GLY A 92 0.30 -11.84 -13.24
CA GLY A 92 -0.16 -12.23 -14.58
C GLY A 92 0.47 -11.39 -15.70
N LYS A 93 0.82 -10.13 -15.40
CA LYS A 93 1.59 -9.25 -16.29
C LYS A 93 3.11 -9.47 -16.24
N LYS A 94 3.59 -10.43 -15.45
CA LYS A 94 5.01 -10.77 -15.27
C LYS A 94 5.86 -9.60 -14.77
N THR A 95 5.26 -8.75 -13.93
CA THR A 95 5.93 -7.59 -13.34
C THR A 95 6.32 -7.78 -11.88
N ILE A 96 5.91 -8.90 -11.28
CA ILE A 96 6.19 -9.26 -9.90
C ILE A 96 7.09 -10.50 -9.84
N ASN A 97 8.07 -10.47 -8.94
CA ASN A 97 8.81 -11.66 -8.55
C ASN A 97 7.94 -12.49 -7.59
N GLU A 98 7.13 -13.39 -8.14
CA GLU A 98 6.10 -14.14 -7.40
C GLU A 98 6.61 -14.86 -6.12
N PRO A 99 7.79 -15.53 -6.12
CA PRO A 99 8.37 -16.10 -4.89
C PRO A 99 8.59 -15.11 -3.73
N SER A 100 8.67 -13.81 -4.02
CA SER A 100 8.82 -12.77 -2.99
C SER A 100 7.50 -12.35 -2.33
N ARG A 101 6.36 -12.78 -2.88
CA ARG A 101 5.04 -12.37 -2.40
C ARG A 101 4.79 -12.89 -1.00
N VAL A 102 4.29 -12.00 -0.15
CA VAL A 102 3.78 -12.33 1.19
C VAL A 102 2.45 -11.62 1.41
N ASN A 103 1.42 -12.37 1.80
CA ASN A 103 0.17 -11.79 2.30
C ASN A 103 0.43 -11.25 3.72
N LEU A 104 0.77 -9.97 3.84
CA LEU A 104 1.37 -9.42 5.06
C LEU A 104 0.33 -8.96 6.07
N LEU A 105 -0.66 -8.19 5.62
CA LEU A 105 -1.62 -7.51 6.50
C LEU A 105 -3.05 -7.85 6.14
N GLY A 106 -3.93 -7.77 7.13
CA GLY A 106 -5.36 -7.79 6.99
C GLY A 106 -6.01 -6.51 7.52
N ASN A 107 -7.24 -6.26 7.10
CA ASN A 107 -8.00 -5.08 7.50
C ASN A 107 -9.52 -5.37 7.49
N SER A 108 -10.33 -4.36 7.80
CA SER A 108 -11.80 -4.38 7.72
C SER A 108 -12.31 -3.10 7.08
N ILE A 109 -13.47 -3.14 6.41
CA ILE A 109 -14.16 -1.91 5.98
C ILE A 109 -15.18 -1.47 7.04
N VAL A 110 -15.36 -0.16 7.13
CA VAL A 110 -16.25 0.50 8.08
C VAL A 110 -17.06 1.58 7.36
N LEU A 111 -18.25 1.85 7.89
CA LEU A 111 -19.04 3.01 7.54
C LEU A 111 -18.62 4.18 8.43
N ILE A 112 -18.28 5.30 7.81
CA ILE A 112 -17.88 6.54 8.47
C ILE A 112 -18.85 7.66 8.16
N ALA A 113 -18.90 8.66 9.05
CA ALA A 113 -19.57 9.93 8.86
C ALA A 113 -18.64 11.08 9.30
N PRO A 114 -18.91 12.35 8.92
CA PRO A 114 -18.18 13.49 9.47
C PRO A 114 -18.21 13.48 11.00
N LYS A 115 -17.16 13.99 11.64
CA LYS A 115 -16.99 13.94 13.10
C LYS A 115 -18.20 14.44 13.88
N ASP A 116 -18.80 15.54 13.40
CA ASP A 116 -19.95 16.21 14.03
C ASP A 116 -21.31 15.72 13.53
N SER A 117 -21.34 14.64 12.74
CA SER A 117 -22.59 14.04 12.25
C SER A 117 -23.44 13.51 13.41
N LYS A 118 -24.77 13.66 13.27
CA LYS A 118 -25.75 13.08 14.20
C LYS A 118 -25.94 11.57 13.99
N ILE A 119 -25.44 11.01 12.88
CA ILE A 119 -25.48 9.57 12.63
C ILE A 119 -24.48 8.89 13.56
N ASP A 120 -24.94 7.89 14.29
CA ASP A 120 -24.11 7.08 15.19
C ASP A 120 -24.70 5.67 15.33
N ASN A 121 -23.88 4.71 15.76
CA ASN A 121 -24.30 3.33 16.10
C ASN A 121 -25.22 2.65 15.05
N VAL A 122 -24.81 2.67 13.78
CA VAL A 122 -25.49 2.03 12.66
C VAL A 122 -25.25 0.53 12.70
N ASN A 123 -26.33 -0.25 12.83
CA ASN A 123 -26.29 -1.70 12.66
C ASN A 123 -26.26 -2.05 11.16
N ILE A 124 -25.21 -2.74 10.71
CA ILE A 124 -25.04 -3.14 9.31
C ILE A 124 -25.28 -4.65 9.19
N GLY A 125 -26.32 -5.02 8.46
CA GLY A 125 -26.73 -6.41 8.24
C GLY A 125 -27.70 -6.55 7.07
N PRO A 126 -28.26 -7.75 6.83
CA PRO A 126 -29.25 -7.95 5.76
C PRO A 126 -30.42 -6.98 5.88
N GLY A 127 -30.81 -6.36 4.76
CA GLY A 127 -31.88 -5.35 4.75
C GLY A 127 -31.45 -3.96 5.25
N PHE A 128 -30.15 -3.74 5.46
CA PHE A 128 -29.59 -2.42 5.73
C PHE A 128 -29.87 -1.46 4.57
N ASP A 129 -30.56 -0.35 4.87
CA ASP A 129 -30.89 0.67 3.87
C ASP A 129 -29.90 1.84 3.94
N LEU A 130 -28.75 1.65 3.29
CA LEU A 130 -27.71 2.68 3.19
C LEU A 130 -28.21 3.94 2.47
N ALA A 131 -29.08 3.78 1.46
CA ALA A 131 -29.60 4.89 0.68
C ALA A 131 -30.47 5.80 1.53
N LYS A 132 -31.33 5.23 2.38
CA LYS A 132 -32.14 5.97 3.33
C LYS A 132 -31.29 6.62 4.42
N LEU A 133 -30.28 5.91 4.93
CA LEU A 133 -29.36 6.47 5.94
C LEU A 133 -28.61 7.70 5.41
N ALA A 134 -28.19 7.68 4.15
CA ALA A 134 -27.52 8.80 3.50
C ALA A 134 -28.45 10.03 3.28
N SER A 135 -29.77 9.85 3.34
CA SER A 135 -30.76 10.89 2.97
C SER A 135 -30.37 11.52 1.61
N ASP A 136 -30.38 12.83 1.45
CA ASP A 136 -30.00 13.49 0.18
C ASP A 136 -28.47 13.58 -0.03
N GLY A 137 -27.69 13.09 0.93
CA GLY A 137 -26.23 13.12 0.90
C GLY A 137 -25.60 12.07 0.00
N ARG A 138 -24.35 12.34 -0.39
CA ARG A 138 -23.51 11.38 -1.12
C ARG A 138 -22.85 10.38 -0.18
N ILE A 139 -22.52 9.20 -0.72
CA ILE A 139 -21.75 8.15 -0.05
C ILE A 139 -20.39 8.03 -0.72
N ALA A 140 -19.31 8.39 -0.05
CA ALA A 140 -17.97 8.30 -0.60
C ALA A 140 -17.38 6.90 -0.48
N THR A 141 -16.78 6.37 -1.55
CA THR A 141 -15.88 5.21 -1.49
C THR A 141 -14.91 5.25 -2.67
N GLY A 142 -13.99 4.30 -2.77
CA GLY A 142 -13.17 4.17 -3.97
C GLY A 142 -14.01 3.77 -5.19
N ASP A 143 -13.53 4.04 -6.41
CA ASP A 143 -14.17 3.50 -7.61
C ASP A 143 -14.41 1.99 -7.51
N VAL A 144 -15.68 1.59 -7.60
CA VAL A 144 -16.12 0.22 -7.27
C VAL A 144 -15.72 -0.81 -8.31
N LYS A 145 -15.26 -0.38 -9.49
CA LYS A 145 -14.82 -1.26 -10.56
C LYS A 145 -13.34 -1.62 -10.43
N SER A 146 -12.56 -0.80 -9.73
CA SER A 146 -11.11 -0.92 -9.75
C SER A 146 -10.41 -0.71 -8.41
N VAL A 147 -10.85 0.24 -7.57
CA VAL A 147 -10.19 0.52 -6.30
C VAL A 147 -10.57 -0.56 -5.28
N PRO A 148 -9.60 -1.20 -4.59
CA PRO A 148 -9.88 -2.25 -3.61
C PRO A 148 -10.98 -1.90 -2.60
N ALA A 149 -10.90 -0.73 -1.96
CA ALA A 149 -11.92 -0.28 -1.00
C ALA A 149 -13.33 -0.21 -1.63
N GLY A 150 -13.43 0.28 -2.86
CA GLY A 150 -14.70 0.32 -3.61
C GLY A 150 -15.21 -1.07 -3.97
N LYS A 151 -14.33 -1.99 -4.38
CA LYS A 151 -14.67 -3.39 -4.65
C LYS A 151 -15.22 -4.09 -3.40
N TYR A 152 -14.54 -3.92 -2.26
CA TYR A 152 -15.00 -4.46 -0.99
C TYR A 152 -16.34 -3.85 -0.55
N ALA A 153 -16.50 -2.53 -0.68
CA ALA A 153 -17.75 -1.85 -0.38
C ALA A 153 -18.93 -2.37 -1.23
N LYS A 154 -18.72 -2.50 -2.55
CA LYS A 154 -19.74 -3.03 -3.47
C LYS A 154 -20.10 -4.47 -3.12
N ALA A 155 -19.10 -5.35 -2.95
CA ALA A 155 -19.33 -6.75 -2.59
C ALA A 155 -20.12 -6.88 -1.28
N ALA A 156 -19.74 -6.10 -0.26
CA ALA A 156 -20.45 -6.06 1.02
C ALA A 156 -21.92 -5.64 0.85
N LEU A 157 -22.17 -4.57 0.12
CA LEU A 157 -23.54 -4.07 -0.08
C LEU A 157 -24.38 -4.99 -0.98
N GLU A 158 -23.79 -5.63 -1.98
CA GLU A 158 -24.47 -6.63 -2.81
C GLU A 158 -24.88 -7.83 -1.96
N LYS A 159 -23.98 -8.36 -1.12
CA LYS A 159 -24.29 -9.47 -0.21
C LYS A 159 -25.38 -9.10 0.81
N LEU A 160 -25.42 -7.85 1.28
CA LEU A 160 -26.42 -7.38 2.24
C LEU A 160 -27.74 -6.93 1.59
N GLY A 161 -27.85 -6.94 0.25
CA GLY A 161 -29.03 -6.49 -0.49
C GLY A 161 -29.24 -4.98 -0.51
N ALA A 162 -28.19 -4.21 -0.23
CA ALA A 162 -28.22 -2.75 -0.06
C ALA A 162 -27.66 -1.98 -1.27
N TRP A 163 -27.00 -2.66 -2.21
CA TRP A 163 -26.27 -2.01 -3.32
C TRP A 163 -27.19 -1.24 -4.27
N GLN A 164 -28.22 -1.88 -4.81
CA GLN A 164 -29.03 -1.33 -5.92
C GLN A 164 -29.67 0.01 -5.55
N ALA A 165 -30.17 0.15 -4.33
CA ALA A 165 -30.77 1.40 -3.86
C ALA A 165 -29.72 2.50 -3.59
N ALA A 166 -28.51 2.11 -3.16
CA ALA A 166 -27.45 3.05 -2.79
C ALA A 166 -26.59 3.50 -3.97
N GLU A 167 -26.48 2.68 -5.03
CA GLU A 167 -25.60 2.91 -6.19
C GLU A 167 -25.68 4.34 -6.77
N PRO A 168 -26.86 4.94 -7.02
CA PRO A 168 -26.95 6.29 -7.58
C PRO A 168 -26.41 7.40 -6.67
N LYS A 169 -26.23 7.13 -5.37
CA LYS A 169 -25.76 8.08 -4.36
C LYS A 169 -24.25 8.07 -4.18
N PHE A 170 -23.53 7.11 -4.77
CA PHE A 170 -22.09 7.00 -4.59
C PHE A 170 -21.31 8.15 -5.24
N ALA A 171 -20.36 8.71 -4.47
CA ALA A 171 -19.27 9.54 -4.94
C ALA A 171 -18.02 8.66 -5.00
N MET A 172 -17.69 8.16 -6.19
CA MET A 172 -16.58 7.24 -6.42
C MET A 172 -15.27 8.01 -6.61
N ALA A 173 -14.33 7.82 -5.69
CA ALA A 173 -13.05 8.50 -5.66
C ALA A 173 -11.93 7.67 -6.30
N VAL A 174 -10.82 8.34 -6.65
CA VAL A 174 -9.64 7.71 -7.28
C VAL A 174 -8.91 6.74 -6.36
N ASP A 175 -9.03 6.91 -5.04
CA ASP A 175 -8.57 5.99 -4.01
C ASP A 175 -9.36 6.19 -2.71
N VAL A 176 -9.09 5.33 -1.71
CA VAL A 176 -9.80 5.35 -0.42
C VAL A 176 -9.49 6.58 0.44
N ARG A 177 -8.31 7.19 0.30
CA ARG A 177 -7.94 8.41 1.06
C ARG A 177 -8.58 9.66 0.47
N ALA A 178 -8.79 9.69 -0.84
CA ALA A 178 -9.65 10.69 -1.47
C ALA A 178 -11.10 10.54 -0.99
N ALA A 179 -11.64 9.32 -0.92
CA ALA A 179 -12.98 9.09 -0.36
C ALA A 179 -13.09 9.51 1.12
N LEU A 180 -12.11 9.16 1.95
CA LEU A 180 -12.02 9.58 3.34
C LEU A 180 -12.06 11.11 3.48
N THR A 181 -11.33 11.82 2.62
CA THR A 181 -11.26 13.29 2.62
C THR A 181 -12.63 13.92 2.32
N LEU A 182 -13.41 13.36 1.40
CA LEU A 182 -14.77 13.85 1.11
C LEU A 182 -15.66 13.80 2.35
N VAL A 183 -15.56 12.73 3.15
CA VAL A 183 -16.32 12.59 4.40
C VAL A 183 -15.79 13.53 5.46
N ALA A 184 -14.47 13.62 5.64
CA ALA A 184 -13.85 14.50 6.64
C ALA A 184 -14.21 15.97 6.42
N ARG A 185 -14.42 16.38 5.16
CA ARG A 185 -14.83 17.74 4.77
C ARG A 185 -16.35 17.95 4.75
N GLY A 186 -17.14 16.91 5.00
CA GLY A 186 -18.61 16.98 4.91
C GLY A 186 -19.15 17.09 3.49
N GLU A 187 -18.32 16.88 2.46
CA GLU A 187 -18.72 16.84 1.05
C GLU A 187 -19.50 15.55 0.72
N ALA A 188 -19.28 14.49 1.51
CA ALA A 188 -20.11 13.29 1.55
C ALA A 188 -20.66 13.05 2.96
N ALA A 189 -21.93 12.66 3.04
CA ALA A 189 -22.63 12.44 4.32
C ALA A 189 -22.14 11.16 5.01
N LEU A 190 -21.77 10.16 4.22
CA LEU A 190 -21.24 8.89 4.65
C LEU A 190 -20.06 8.49 3.77
N GLY A 191 -19.25 7.55 4.24
CA GLY A 191 -18.32 6.85 3.36
C GLY A 191 -17.98 5.45 3.83
N ILE A 192 -17.49 4.64 2.91
CA ILE A 192 -17.02 3.28 3.18
C ILE A 192 -15.52 3.24 2.91
N VAL A 193 -14.75 3.08 3.98
CA VAL A 193 -13.28 3.13 4.00
C VAL A 193 -12.75 1.97 4.84
N TYR A 194 -11.42 1.79 4.91
CA TYR A 194 -10.85 0.84 5.85
C TYR A 194 -10.85 1.38 7.29
N SER A 195 -10.95 0.49 8.28
CA SER A 195 -10.91 0.88 9.70
C SER A 195 -9.62 1.61 10.08
N THR A 196 -8.50 1.25 9.46
CA THR A 196 -7.20 1.92 9.61
C THR A 196 -7.21 3.35 9.08
N ASP A 197 -7.97 3.64 8.02
CA ASP A 197 -8.09 4.99 7.48
C ASP A 197 -8.89 5.88 8.44
N ALA A 198 -10.03 5.38 8.92
CA ALA A 198 -10.85 6.08 9.90
C ALA A 198 -10.09 6.34 11.22
N LYS A 199 -9.19 5.43 11.62
CA LYS A 199 -8.38 5.57 12.84
C LYS A 199 -7.43 6.76 12.83
N VAL A 200 -6.92 7.14 11.66
CA VAL A 200 -5.90 8.20 11.51
C VAL A 200 -6.48 9.55 11.07
N GLU A 201 -7.79 9.62 10.81
CA GLU A 201 -8.47 10.83 10.35
C GLU A 201 -9.41 11.37 11.45
N PRO A 202 -9.04 12.44 12.17
CA PRO A 202 -9.85 12.99 13.24
C PRO A 202 -11.15 13.66 12.75
N GLY A 203 -11.23 14.03 11.46
CA GLY A 203 -12.40 14.67 10.86
C GLY A 203 -13.58 13.71 10.62
N VAL A 204 -13.43 12.42 10.91
CA VAL A 204 -14.50 11.42 10.76
C VAL A 204 -14.73 10.64 12.05
N LYS A 205 -15.84 9.93 12.09
CA LYS A 205 -16.10 8.88 13.09
C LYS A 205 -16.63 7.63 12.42
N ILE A 206 -16.28 6.47 12.98
CA ILE A 206 -16.87 5.19 12.59
C ILE A 206 -18.28 5.14 13.17
N VAL A 207 -19.27 4.90 12.31
CA VAL A 207 -20.68 4.77 12.72
C VAL A 207 -21.16 3.32 12.60
N GLY A 208 -20.46 2.45 11.87
CA GLY A 208 -20.77 1.03 11.79
C GLY A 208 -19.64 0.22 11.17
N ALA A 209 -19.58 -1.07 11.46
CA ALA A 209 -18.62 -2.00 10.86
C ALA A 209 -19.35 -3.00 9.96
N PHE A 210 -18.80 -3.29 8.78
CA PHE A 210 -19.38 -4.31 7.91
C PHE A 210 -19.05 -5.71 8.44
N PRO A 211 -20.00 -6.67 8.35
CA PRO A 211 -19.73 -8.06 8.73
C PRO A 211 -18.55 -8.63 7.94
N ALA A 212 -17.66 -9.37 8.62
CA ALA A 212 -16.46 -9.91 7.98
C ALA A 212 -16.76 -10.90 6.83
N ASP A 213 -17.93 -11.52 6.84
CA ASP A 213 -18.39 -12.41 5.79
C ASP A 213 -19.10 -11.66 4.64
N SER A 214 -19.41 -10.36 4.78
CA SER A 214 -20.09 -9.58 3.74
C SER A 214 -19.23 -9.37 2.48
N HIS A 215 -17.90 -9.45 2.62
CA HIS A 215 -16.94 -9.31 1.52
C HIS A 215 -15.82 -10.36 1.67
N SER A 216 -14.98 -10.52 0.64
CA SER A 216 -13.78 -11.35 0.77
C SER A 216 -12.80 -10.76 1.79
N ALA A 217 -11.92 -11.59 2.35
CA ALA A 217 -10.92 -11.12 3.30
C ALA A 217 -10.08 -10.00 2.68
N ILE A 218 -9.92 -8.91 3.42
CA ILE A 218 -9.08 -7.79 2.99
C ILE A 218 -7.65 -8.15 3.33
N ILE A 219 -6.81 -8.32 2.31
CA ILE A 219 -5.44 -8.79 2.43
C ILE A 219 -4.54 -7.83 1.65
N TYR A 220 -3.45 -7.40 2.29
CA TYR A 220 -2.43 -6.56 1.68
C TYR A 220 -1.20 -7.42 1.35
N PRO A 221 -1.10 -7.95 0.12
CA PRO A 221 0.12 -8.61 -0.32
C PRO A 221 1.22 -7.58 -0.59
N VAL A 222 2.44 -7.92 -0.17
CA VAL A 222 3.69 -7.24 -0.50
C VAL A 222 4.51 -8.13 -1.41
N ALA A 223 5.19 -7.57 -2.41
CA ALA A 223 6.12 -8.31 -3.25
C ALA A 223 7.16 -7.38 -3.89
N ALA A 224 8.33 -7.93 -4.23
CA ALA A 224 9.30 -7.25 -5.09
C ALA A 224 8.82 -7.33 -6.56
N THR A 225 9.09 -6.28 -7.33
CA THR A 225 8.89 -6.31 -8.78
C THR A 225 10.00 -7.12 -9.46
N THR A 226 9.83 -7.43 -10.75
CA THR A 226 10.86 -8.12 -11.54
C THR A 226 12.09 -7.27 -11.83
N THR A 227 11.97 -5.94 -11.76
CA THR A 227 13.06 -4.98 -11.95
C THR A 227 13.62 -4.44 -10.63
N ALA A 228 13.19 -5.01 -9.50
CA ALA A 228 13.59 -4.57 -8.17
C ALA A 228 15.10 -4.69 -7.95
N LYS A 229 15.66 -3.68 -7.29
CA LYS A 229 17.03 -3.72 -6.81
C LYS A 229 17.21 -4.82 -5.74
N PRO A 230 18.42 -5.39 -5.59
CA PRO A 230 18.68 -6.43 -4.59
C PRO A 230 18.26 -6.06 -3.16
N GLU A 231 18.35 -4.78 -2.80
CA GLU A 231 18.01 -4.22 -1.49
C GLU A 231 16.53 -4.37 -1.14
N ALA A 232 15.64 -4.57 -2.12
CA ALA A 232 14.22 -4.80 -1.88
C ALA A 232 13.96 -6.03 -0.99
N SER A 233 14.83 -7.05 -1.08
CA SER A 233 14.75 -8.24 -0.23
C SER A 233 14.92 -7.92 1.27
N ASN A 234 15.83 -7.01 1.61
CA ASN A 234 16.06 -6.56 2.99
C ASN A 234 14.88 -5.73 3.51
N TYR A 235 14.29 -4.91 2.65
CA TYR A 235 13.11 -4.13 3.00
C TYR A 235 11.89 -5.05 3.24
N LEU A 236 11.63 -6.02 2.35
CA LEU A 236 10.59 -7.02 2.55
C LEU A 236 10.81 -7.83 3.83
N ALA A 237 12.05 -8.18 4.16
CA ALA A 237 12.37 -8.82 5.43
C ALA A 237 12.05 -7.91 6.62
N PHE A 238 12.36 -6.61 6.53
CA PHE A 238 12.02 -5.65 7.58
C PHE A 238 10.51 -5.49 7.77
N LEU A 239 9.71 -5.47 6.70
CA LEU A 239 8.24 -5.43 6.79
C LEU A 239 7.65 -6.62 7.56
N ARG A 240 8.38 -7.74 7.62
CA ARG A 240 7.99 -8.95 8.37
C ARG A 240 8.55 -8.98 9.81
N SER A 241 9.29 -7.97 10.23
CA SER A 241 9.95 -7.97 11.54
C SER A 241 8.99 -7.70 12.69
N THR A 242 9.40 -8.04 13.91
CA THR A 242 8.67 -7.70 15.14
C THR A 242 8.49 -6.19 15.30
N ALA A 243 9.50 -5.39 14.91
CA ALA A 243 9.40 -3.93 14.92
C ALA A 243 8.31 -3.44 13.95
N ALA A 244 8.27 -4.00 12.74
CA ALA A 244 7.25 -3.63 11.76
C ALA A 244 5.85 -4.06 12.19
N LYS A 245 5.70 -5.25 12.77
CA LYS A 245 4.43 -5.73 13.34
C LYS A 245 3.86 -4.73 14.35
N ALA A 246 4.68 -4.26 15.29
CA ALA A 246 4.25 -3.31 16.31
C ALA A 246 3.71 -2.00 15.70
N ILE A 247 4.37 -1.48 14.67
CA ILE A 247 3.94 -0.27 13.96
C ILE A 247 2.64 -0.53 13.19
N PHE A 248 2.52 -1.62 12.44
CA PHE A 248 1.28 -1.94 11.71
C PHE A 248 0.08 -2.12 12.65
N GLU A 249 0.26 -2.83 13.78
CA GLU A 249 -0.79 -3.02 14.78
C GLU A 249 -1.17 -1.72 15.50
N LYS A 250 -0.20 -0.83 15.76
CA LYS A 250 -0.47 0.53 16.27
C LYS A 250 -1.45 1.27 15.35
N TYR A 251 -1.29 1.15 14.03
CA TYR A 251 -2.19 1.74 13.04
C TYR A 251 -3.49 0.94 12.77
N GLY A 252 -3.66 -0.22 13.39
CA GLY A 252 -4.89 -1.02 13.34
C GLY A 252 -4.92 -2.12 12.26
N PHE A 253 -3.81 -2.34 11.55
CA PHE A 253 -3.71 -3.49 10.65
C PHE A 253 -3.59 -4.78 11.45
N LYS A 254 -4.18 -5.87 10.93
CA LYS A 254 -3.94 -7.22 11.44
C LYS A 254 -2.68 -7.78 10.77
N PHE A 255 -1.66 -8.14 11.54
CA PHE A 255 -0.48 -8.80 11.01
C PHE A 255 -0.77 -10.30 10.74
N LEU A 256 -0.53 -10.79 9.52
CA LEU A 256 -0.98 -12.13 9.08
C LEU A 256 0.10 -13.20 9.09
N VAL A 257 1.36 -12.83 9.33
CA VAL A 257 2.51 -13.75 9.32
C VAL A 257 3.18 -13.81 10.69
N SER A 258 3.90 -14.89 10.97
CA SER A 258 4.80 -14.93 12.12
C SER A 258 5.95 -13.94 11.90
N PRO A 259 6.16 -12.97 12.80
CA PRO A 259 7.20 -11.97 12.61
C PRO A 259 8.59 -12.60 12.73
N SER A 260 9.53 -12.11 11.94
CA SER A 260 10.95 -12.40 12.16
C SER A 260 11.51 -11.52 13.29
N THR A 261 12.53 -12.04 13.97
CA THR A 261 13.34 -11.27 14.93
C THR A 261 14.14 -10.18 14.25
#